data_AF-A0A7S2PUZ3-F1
#
_entry.id   AF-A0A7S2PUZ3-F1
#
_cell.length_a   1.000
_cell.length_b   1.000
_cell.length_c   1.000
_cell.angle_alpha   90.00
_cell.angle_beta   90.00
_cell.angle_gamma   90.00
#
_symmetry.space_group_name_H-M   'P 1'
#
loop_
_entity.id
_entity.type
_entity.pdbx_description
1 polymer ?
#
loop_
_entity_poly.entity_id
_entity_poly.type
_entity_poly.pdbx_seq_one_letter_code
_entity_poly.pdbx_strand_id
1 'polypeptide(L)'
;VGVRLAQAVRIACVRLRQGHQRFAARVVALERWDEAGEAGGRWQRVRAWREVIDEASTADGESVLRVICDEGLPPAGSKVEHDCEGNKLPWDECAMSCQEGYSGTPAVLICSDAYSFRGVPPTCTPKECSRGIPMTGTVDSGDCIGFFFLGNFLSWG
;
A
#
# COMPACT_ATOMS: atom_id res chain seq x y z
N VAL A 1 23.68 13.26 8.03
CA VAL A 1 23.34 13.78 9.38
C VAL A 1 22.98 12.59 10.24
N GLY A 2 23.46 12.53 11.48
CA GLY A 2 23.18 11.41 12.38
C GLY A 2 23.22 11.83 13.85
N VAL A 3 22.65 11.00 14.72
CA VAL A 3 22.65 11.18 16.16
C VAL A 3 23.18 9.90 16.80
N ARG A 4 24.15 10.03 17.70
CA ARG A 4 24.55 8.93 18.59
C ARG A 4 23.95 9.18 19.96
N LEU A 5 23.22 8.20 20.45
CA LEU A 5 22.62 8.24 21.79
C LEU A 5 23.59 7.58 22.75
N ALA A 6 23.82 8.19 23.91
CA ALA A 6 24.70 7.64 24.94
C ALA A 6 24.12 6.37 25.61
N GLN A 7 22.81 6.15 25.48
CA GLN A 7 22.09 5.03 26.05
C GLN A 7 20.93 4.61 25.15
N ALA A 8 20.49 3.36 25.29
CA ALA A 8 19.33 2.84 24.55
C ALA A 8 18.05 3.56 24.99
N VAL A 9 17.44 4.30 24.08
CA VAL A 9 16.14 4.97 24.29
C VAL A 9 15.19 4.68 23.14
N ARG A 10 13.89 4.68 23.43
CA ARG A 10 12.84 4.57 22.42
C ARG A 10 12.76 5.89 21.65
N ILE A 11 13.12 5.87 20.37
CA ILE A 11 12.97 7.02 19.49
C ILE A 11 11.54 7.03 18.97
N ALA A 12 10.75 8.03 19.36
CA ALA A 12 9.40 8.21 18.85
C ALA A 12 9.39 8.88 17.48
N CYS A 13 10.15 9.97 17.32
CA CYS A 13 10.21 10.77 16.10
C CYS A 13 11.62 11.29 15.84
N VAL A 14 12.00 11.43 14.57
CA VAL A 14 13.21 12.12 14.13
C VAL A 14 12.81 13.28 13.23
N ARG A 15 13.24 14.50 13.56
CA ARG A 15 13.03 15.69 12.73
C ARG A 15 14.37 16.23 12.26
N LEU A 16 14.55 16.29 10.94
CA LEU A 16 15.72 16.91 10.32
C LEU A 16 15.32 18.32 9.84
N ARG A 17 15.95 19.35 10.40
CA ARG A 17 15.76 20.74 9.94
C ARG A 17 16.97 21.13 9.09
N GLN A 18 16.70 21.69 7.93
CA GLN A 18 17.71 22.29 7.05
C GLN A 18 17.36 23.76 6.82
N GLY A 19 18.37 24.61 6.56
CA GLY A 19 18.18 26.04 6.31
C GLY A 19 17.63 26.37 4.91
N HIS A 20 17.53 25.38 4.02
CA HIS A 20 17.03 25.55 2.66
C HIS A 20 15.54 25.20 2.56
N GLN A 21 14.81 25.93 1.71
CA GLN A 21 13.36 25.75 1.50
C GLN A 21 12.98 24.44 0.79
N ARG A 22 13.94 23.72 0.19
CA ARG A 22 13.71 22.43 -0.46
C ARG A 22 14.78 21.44 -0.04
N PHE A 23 14.38 20.19 0.22
CA PHE A 23 15.33 19.09 0.35
C PHE A 23 16.01 18.89 -1.00
N ALA A 24 17.31 19.17 -1.09
CA ALA A 24 18.09 18.96 -2.30
C ALA A 24 18.51 17.49 -2.49
N ALA A 25 17.69 16.55 -2.01
CA ALA A 25 17.96 15.13 -2.05
C ALA A 25 16.75 14.40 -2.66
N ARG A 26 16.98 13.74 -3.80
CA ARG A 26 15.99 12.90 -4.46
C ARG A 26 15.70 11.61 -3.68
N VAL A 27 16.63 11.19 -2.84
CA VAL A 27 16.54 9.98 -2.03
C VAL A 27 16.99 10.29 -0.60
N VAL A 28 16.21 9.85 0.37
CA VAL A 28 16.52 9.92 1.80
C VAL A 28 16.47 8.51 2.37
N ALA A 29 17.38 8.16 3.26
CA ALA A 29 17.36 6.88 3.97
C ALA A 29 17.57 7.07 5.47
N LEU A 30 16.87 6.25 6.26
CA LEU A 30 17.07 6.08 7.68
C LEU A 30 17.90 4.82 7.90
N GLU A 31 19.04 4.97 8.57
CA GLU A 31 19.96 3.87 8.85
C GLU A 31 20.25 3.83 10.36
N ARG A 32 20.33 2.62 10.91
CA ARG A 32 20.66 2.35 12.30
C ARG A 32 22.01 1.65 12.36
N TRP A 33 22.89 2.09 13.24
CA TRP A 33 24.13 1.38 13.51
C TRP A 33 23.87 0.27 14.53
N ASP A 34 24.15 -0.96 14.15
CA ASP A 34 24.08 -2.11 15.04
C ASP A 34 25.50 -2.51 15.44
N GLU A 35 25.82 -2.42 16.74
CA GLU A 35 27.11 -2.84 17.30
C GLU A 35 27.20 -4.38 17.44
N ALA A 36 26.10 -5.10 17.18
CA ALA A 36 25.99 -6.54 17.35
C ALA A 36 26.65 -7.30 16.18
N GLY A 37 27.95 -7.58 16.31
CA GLY A 37 28.66 -8.52 15.45
C GLY A 37 30.14 -8.66 15.83
N GLU A 38 30.68 -9.89 15.76
CA GLU A 38 32.11 -10.18 15.99
C GLU A 38 33.05 -9.45 15.01
N ALA A 39 32.50 -8.92 13.90
CA ALA A 39 33.23 -8.22 12.85
C ALA A 39 33.29 -6.68 13.02
N GLY A 40 32.83 -6.15 14.16
CA GLY A 40 32.60 -4.72 14.35
C GLY A 40 31.20 -4.31 13.86
N GLY A 41 30.73 -3.15 14.33
CA GLY A 41 29.36 -2.70 14.05
C GLY A 41 29.09 -2.48 12.55
N ARG A 42 27.81 -2.48 12.17
CA ARG A 42 27.36 -2.29 10.78
C ARG A 42 26.16 -1.36 10.71
N TRP A 43 26.11 -0.53 9.67
CA TRP A 43 24.91 0.22 9.30
C TRP A 43 23.87 -0.72 8.69
N GLN A 44 22.70 -0.79 9.32
CA GLN A 44 21.49 -1.43 8.81
C GLN A 44 20.56 -0.37 8.26
N ARG A 45 20.12 -0.54 7.01
CA ARG A 45 19.11 0.35 6.43
C ARG A 45 17.75 -0.01 7.01
N VAL A 46 17.16 0.94 7.72
CA VAL A 46 15.82 0.81 8.31
C VAL A 46 14.77 1.11 7.24
N ARG A 47 14.96 2.20 6.48
CA ARG A 47 14.04 2.60 5.41
C ARG A 47 14.68 3.55 4.41
N ALA A 48 14.14 3.61 3.18
CA ALA A 48 14.44 4.65 2.21
C ALA A 48 13.17 5.22 1.58
N TRP A 49 13.20 6.52 1.27
CA TRP A 49 12.17 7.25 0.53
C TRP A 49 12.83 7.77 -0.76
N ARG A 50 12.18 7.52 -1.89
CA ARG A 50 12.61 8.00 -3.21
C ARG A 50 11.64 9.09 -3.66
N GLU A 51 12.12 9.97 -4.55
CA GLU A 51 11.34 11.06 -5.12
C GLU A 51 10.74 12.03 -4.08
N VAL A 52 11.47 12.25 -2.98
CA VAL A 52 11.08 13.14 -1.87
C VAL A 52 10.80 14.59 -2.34
N ILE A 53 11.27 14.96 -3.52
CA ILE A 53 11.13 16.28 -4.13
C ILE A 53 9.84 16.41 -4.95
N ASP A 54 9.33 15.32 -5.51
CA ASP A 54 8.37 15.39 -6.62
C ASP A 54 6.92 15.17 -6.19
N GLU A 55 6.64 14.46 -5.09
CA GLU A 55 5.26 14.16 -4.70
C GLU A 55 5.02 14.23 -3.18
N ALA A 56 4.10 15.14 -2.79
CA ALA A 56 3.05 14.87 -1.81
C ALA A 56 3.30 14.89 -0.28
N SER A 57 4.34 15.52 0.27
CA SER A 57 4.40 15.70 1.76
C SER A 57 4.65 17.11 2.25
N THR A 58 4.28 18.13 1.47
CA THR A 58 4.38 19.53 1.89
C THR A 58 3.13 19.95 2.66
N ALA A 59 3.02 19.55 3.93
CA ALA A 59 2.15 20.26 4.86
C ALA A 59 2.95 21.49 5.36
N ASP A 60 2.52 22.71 5.06
CA ASP A 60 3.14 23.96 5.53
C ASP A 60 4.64 24.17 5.17
N GLY A 61 5.14 23.54 4.10
CA GLY A 61 6.55 23.70 3.67
C GLY A 61 7.53 22.77 4.39
N GLU A 62 7.07 21.87 5.25
CA GLU A 62 7.88 20.83 5.89
C GLU A 62 7.67 19.48 5.20
N SER A 63 8.75 18.88 4.67
CA SER A 63 8.70 17.52 4.13
C SER A 63 8.64 16.50 5.27
N VAL A 64 7.52 15.78 5.40
CA VAL A 64 7.33 14.78 6.47
C VAL A 64 7.52 13.37 5.93
N LEU A 65 8.68 12.76 6.26
CA LEU A 65 8.98 11.36 5.94
C LEU A 65 8.47 10.43 7.04
N ARG A 66 7.39 9.70 6.75
CA ARG A 66 6.75 8.80 7.71
C ARG A 66 7.41 7.42 7.70
N VAL A 67 7.55 6.85 8.90
CA VAL A 67 8.11 5.51 9.14
C VAL A 67 6.93 4.55 9.41
N ILE A 68 6.18 4.23 8.36
CA ILE A 68 4.90 3.48 8.37
C ILE A 68 4.88 2.38 7.31
N CYS A 69 4.07 1.33 7.42
CA CYS A 69 3.90 0.42 6.28
C CYS A 69 3.07 1.07 5.17
N ASP A 70 3.63 1.14 3.97
CA ASP A 70 2.96 1.61 2.74
C ASP A 70 3.34 0.80 1.49
N GLU A 71 4.33 -0.08 1.59
CA GLU A 71 4.67 -1.04 0.54
C GLU A 71 3.88 -2.35 0.67
N GLY A 72 3.62 -3.00 -0.47
CA GLY A 72 2.93 -4.30 -0.52
C GLY A 72 1.40 -4.19 -0.51
N LEU A 73 0.86 -2.99 -0.65
CA LEU A 73 -0.58 -2.78 -0.84
C LEU A 73 -1.02 -3.15 -2.27
N PRO A 74 -2.23 -3.69 -2.44
CA PRO A 74 -2.81 -3.84 -3.76
C PRO A 74 -2.95 -2.46 -4.42
N PRO A 75 -2.77 -2.36 -5.75
CA PRO A 75 -2.85 -1.09 -6.46
C PRO A 75 -4.23 -0.45 -6.32
N ALA A 76 -4.26 0.89 -6.35
CA ALA A 76 -5.49 1.67 -6.34
C ALA A 76 -6.43 1.20 -7.47
N GLY A 77 -7.69 0.92 -7.13
CA GLY A 77 -8.69 0.38 -8.07
C GLY A 77 -8.80 -1.15 -8.10
N SER A 78 -8.10 -1.86 -7.22
CA SER A 78 -8.34 -3.29 -6.98
C SER A 78 -9.76 -3.56 -6.46
N LYS A 79 -10.23 -4.81 -6.55
CA LYS A 79 -11.56 -5.26 -6.05
C LYS A 79 -11.54 -5.59 -4.56
N VAL A 80 -10.59 -5.00 -3.83
CA VAL A 80 -10.30 -5.25 -2.43
C VAL A 80 -10.48 -3.94 -1.67
N GLU A 81 -11.17 -4.01 -0.55
CA GLU A 81 -11.23 -2.98 0.49
C GLU A 81 -10.29 -3.38 1.63
N HIS A 82 -9.62 -2.40 2.24
CA HIS A 82 -8.67 -2.65 3.32
C HIS A 82 -8.54 -1.46 4.28
N ASP A 83 -8.19 -1.73 5.54
CA ASP A 83 -7.89 -0.70 6.55
C ASP A 83 -6.38 -0.42 6.69
N CYS A 84 -5.58 -0.81 5.69
CA CYS A 84 -4.12 -0.65 5.72
C CYS A 84 -3.68 0.81 5.55
N GLU A 85 -4.58 1.67 5.09
CA GLU A 85 -4.32 3.09 4.92
C GLU A 85 -4.30 3.75 6.29
N GLY A 86 -3.18 4.40 6.61
CA GLY A 86 -3.05 5.18 7.84
C GLY A 86 -2.05 4.58 8.82
N ASN A 87 -0.87 5.20 8.89
CA ASN A 87 0.14 5.12 9.95
C ASN A 87 0.37 3.76 10.65
N LYS A 88 0.17 2.62 9.97
CA LYS A 88 0.43 1.29 10.52
C LYS A 88 1.93 1.13 10.80
N LEU A 89 2.26 0.69 12.01
CA LEU A 89 3.62 0.44 12.49
C LEU A 89 3.98 -1.04 12.34
N PRO A 90 5.28 -1.41 12.43
CA PRO A 90 5.68 -2.81 12.43
C PRO A 90 4.88 -3.62 13.47
N TRP A 91 4.44 -4.79 13.04
CA TRP A 91 3.57 -5.74 13.75
C TRP A 91 2.10 -5.33 13.86
N ASP A 92 1.69 -4.19 13.29
CA ASP A 92 0.27 -3.88 13.14
C ASP A 92 -0.35 -4.75 12.05
N GLU A 93 -1.61 -5.11 12.30
CA GLU A 93 -2.44 -5.88 11.38
C GLU A 93 -3.33 -4.96 10.55
N CYS A 94 -3.59 -5.42 9.32
CA CYS A 94 -4.55 -4.85 8.41
C CYS A 94 -5.47 -5.94 7.87
N ALA A 95 -6.77 -5.73 7.97
CA ALA A 95 -7.79 -6.59 7.39
C ALA A 95 -8.09 -6.17 5.94
N MET A 96 -8.23 -7.17 5.08
CA MET A 96 -8.63 -7.02 3.70
C MET A 96 -9.86 -7.86 3.39
N SER A 97 -10.82 -7.28 2.69
CA SER A 97 -12.04 -7.93 2.24
C SER A 97 -12.36 -7.57 0.79
N CYS A 98 -13.16 -8.39 0.13
CA CYS A 98 -13.63 -8.06 -1.22
C CYS A 98 -14.68 -6.94 -1.16
N GLN A 99 -14.61 -6.04 -2.15
CA GLN A 99 -15.61 -5.01 -2.37
C GLN A 99 -17.02 -5.59 -2.58
N GLU A 100 -18.03 -4.74 -2.43
CA GLU A 100 -19.40 -5.10 -2.79
C GLU A 100 -19.48 -5.58 -4.26
N GLY A 101 -20.27 -6.65 -4.49
CA GLY A 101 -20.34 -7.32 -5.80
C GLY A 101 -19.26 -8.37 -6.05
N TYR A 102 -18.28 -8.54 -5.15
CA TYR A 102 -17.25 -9.58 -5.25
C TYR A 102 -17.30 -10.51 -4.03
N SER A 103 -16.90 -11.77 -4.23
CA SER A 103 -16.75 -12.79 -3.19
C SER A 103 -15.33 -13.32 -3.16
N GLY A 104 -14.83 -13.59 -1.96
CA GLY A 104 -13.51 -14.14 -1.71
C GLY A 104 -13.29 -14.32 -0.21
N THR A 105 -12.30 -15.11 0.16
CA THR A 105 -11.92 -15.30 1.57
C THR A 105 -11.18 -14.06 2.06
N PRO A 106 -11.62 -13.39 3.14
CA PRO A 106 -10.90 -12.24 3.69
C PRO A 106 -9.51 -12.65 4.17
N ALA A 107 -8.57 -11.71 4.16
CA ALA A 107 -7.19 -11.93 4.56
C ALA A 107 -6.71 -10.85 5.53
N VAL A 108 -5.67 -11.17 6.29
CA VAL A 108 -4.98 -10.21 7.16
C VAL A 108 -3.53 -10.10 6.70
N LEU A 109 -3.06 -8.87 6.53
CA LEU A 109 -1.67 -8.56 6.27
C LEU A 109 -1.03 -7.99 7.53
N ILE A 110 0.24 -8.32 7.74
CA ILE A 110 1.02 -7.85 8.89
C ILE A 110 2.11 -6.91 8.38
N CYS A 111 2.20 -5.73 8.98
CA CYS A 111 3.30 -4.80 8.72
C CYS A 111 4.60 -5.40 9.27
N SER A 112 5.61 -5.62 8.43
CA SER A 112 6.89 -6.18 8.88
C SER A 112 7.87 -5.10 9.35
N ASP A 113 8.96 -5.50 10.01
CA ASP A 113 10.06 -4.59 10.39
C ASP A 113 10.72 -3.89 9.19
N ALA A 114 10.48 -4.40 7.97
CA ALA A 114 10.93 -3.76 6.73
C ALA A 114 9.96 -2.68 6.22
N TYR A 115 8.95 -2.29 7.01
CA TYR A 115 7.91 -1.33 6.64
C TYR A 115 7.14 -1.70 5.34
N SER A 116 7.03 -3.00 5.09
CA SER A 116 6.21 -3.58 4.03
C SER A 116 5.19 -4.55 4.62
N PHE A 117 3.99 -4.55 4.06
CA PHE A 117 2.95 -5.51 4.40
C PHE A 117 3.31 -6.90 3.89
N ARG A 118 3.22 -7.89 4.78
CA ARG A 118 3.40 -9.31 4.48
C ARG A 118 2.08 -10.05 4.60
N GLY A 119 1.81 -10.91 3.64
CA GLY A 119 0.59 -11.70 3.55
C GLY A 119 0.19 -11.90 2.10
N VAL A 120 -0.92 -12.60 1.88
CA VAL A 120 -1.48 -12.81 0.55
C VAL A 120 -2.82 -12.05 0.50
N PRO A 121 -2.96 -11.05 -0.39
CA PRO A 121 -4.23 -10.37 -0.58
C PRO A 121 -5.34 -11.36 -0.98
N PRO A 122 -6.61 -11.09 -0.61
CA PRO A 122 -7.70 -11.97 -0.96
C PRO A 122 -7.93 -11.98 -2.48
N THR A 123 -8.24 -13.15 -3.03
CA THR A 123 -8.68 -13.25 -4.43
C THR A 123 -10.17 -12.99 -4.50
N CYS A 124 -10.56 -11.93 -5.20
CA CYS A 124 -11.95 -11.48 -5.30
C CYS A 124 -12.53 -11.80 -6.67
N THR A 125 -13.54 -12.68 -6.71
CA THR A 125 -14.29 -13.05 -7.91
C THR A 125 -15.65 -12.33 -7.94
N PRO A 126 -16.14 -11.86 -9.10
CA PRO A 126 -17.48 -11.29 -9.19
C PRO A 126 -18.56 -12.26 -8.69
N LYS A 127 -19.51 -11.77 -7.89
CA LYS A 127 -20.69 -12.56 -7.50
C LYS A 127 -21.59 -12.74 -8.72
N GLU A 128 -22.15 -13.94 -8.89
CA GLU A 128 -23.17 -14.17 -9.91
C GLU A 128 -24.43 -13.34 -9.61
N CYS A 129 -24.97 -12.69 -10.64
CA CYS A 129 -26.21 -11.93 -10.56
C CYS A 129 -27.41 -12.90 -10.56
N SER A 130 -27.92 -13.24 -9.38
CA SER A 130 -29.15 -14.05 -9.25
C SER A 130 -30.44 -13.24 -9.27
N ARG A 131 -30.35 -11.90 -9.15
CA ARG A 131 -31.50 -10.99 -9.20
C ARG A 131 -31.75 -10.52 -10.64
N GLY A 132 -32.84 -10.99 -11.23
CA GLY A 132 -33.32 -10.51 -12.53
C GLY A 132 -33.20 -11.49 -13.69
N ILE A 133 -32.79 -12.75 -13.45
CA ILE A 133 -32.94 -13.81 -14.46
C ILE A 133 -34.36 -14.38 -14.30
N PRO A 134 -35.32 -14.08 -15.20
CA PRO A 134 -36.62 -14.73 -15.16
C PRO A 134 -36.43 -16.23 -15.41
N MET A 135 -36.52 -17.04 -14.34
CA MET A 135 -36.53 -18.50 -14.42
C MET A 135 -37.88 -19.08 -14.86
N THR A 136 -38.85 -18.22 -15.21
CA THR A 136 -40.11 -18.65 -15.81
C THR A 136 -39.81 -19.03 -17.26
N GLY A 137 -40.10 -20.28 -17.65
CA GLY A 137 -39.84 -20.86 -18.99
C GLY A 137 -40.65 -20.27 -20.14
N THR A 138 -40.80 -18.94 -20.17
CA THR A 138 -41.52 -18.15 -21.17
C THR A 138 -40.68 -16.97 -21.67
N VAL A 139 -39.37 -17.01 -21.49
CA VAL A 139 -38.45 -16.11 -22.20
C VAL A 139 -38.01 -16.80 -23.48
N ASP A 140 -38.60 -16.38 -24.60
CA ASP A 140 -38.18 -16.78 -25.94
C ASP A 140 -36.78 -16.22 -26.21
N SER A 141 -35.78 -17.12 -26.26
CA SER A 141 -34.39 -16.78 -26.53
C SER A 141 -34.12 -16.44 -28.00
N GLY A 142 -35.16 -16.34 -28.83
CA GLY A 142 -35.07 -15.93 -30.24
C GLY A 142 -34.47 -14.53 -30.45
N ASP A 143 -34.56 -13.65 -29.46
CA ASP A 143 -34.02 -12.27 -29.51
C ASP A 143 -32.72 -12.09 -28.72
N CYS A 144 -32.14 -13.16 -28.15
CA CYS A 144 -30.79 -13.09 -27.58
C CYS A 144 -29.72 -13.23 -28.68
N ILE A 145 -29.71 -12.29 -29.63
CA ILE A 145 -28.62 -12.13 -30.58
C ILE A 145 -27.50 -11.35 -29.89
N GLY A 146 -26.52 -12.10 -29.38
CA GLY A 146 -25.15 -11.60 -29.19
C GLY A 146 -24.91 -10.58 -28.09
N PHE A 147 -25.01 -10.97 -26.82
CA PHE A 147 -24.17 -10.35 -25.78
C PHE A 147 -22.85 -11.10 -25.67
N PHE A 148 -22.01 -10.93 -26.69
CA PHE A 148 -20.58 -11.19 -26.58
C PHE A 148 -19.98 -10.09 -25.69
N PHE A 149 -19.50 -10.44 -24.50
CA PHE A 149 -18.49 -9.65 -23.82
C PHE A 149 -17.17 -9.80 -24.61
N LEU A 150 -17.02 -9.05 -25.70
CA LEU A 150 -15.71 -8.76 -26.28
C LEU A 150 -15.61 -7.26 -26.50
N GLY A 151 -14.53 -6.71 -25.96
CA GLY A 151 -14.31 -5.27 -25.80
C GLY A 151 -14.30 -4.47 -27.10
N ASN A 152 -14.61 -3.19 -26.92
CA ASN A 152 -14.35 -2.04 -27.76
C ASN A 152 -13.57 -2.27 -29.07
N PHE A 153 -14.18 -1.86 -30.18
CA PHE A 153 -13.47 -1.10 -31.20
C PHE A 153 -14.36 0.08 -31.66
N LEU A 154 -14.04 1.27 -31.14
CA LEU A 154 -14.49 2.53 -31.70
C LEU A 154 -13.74 2.76 -33.02
N SER A 155 -14.47 2.86 -34.14
CA SER A 155 -14.11 3.81 -35.20
C SER A 155 -15.38 4.22 -35.97
N TRP A 156 -15.77 5.48 -35.84
CA TRP A 156 -16.50 6.20 -36.88
C TRP A 156 -15.66 7.41 -37.26
N GLY A 157 -15.57 7.65 -38.57
CA GLY A 157 -14.64 8.55 -39.24
C GLY A 157 -14.98 10.04 -39.18
#